data_AF-A0A960G9I0-F1
#
_entry.id   AF-A0A960G9I0-F1
#
_cell.length_a   1.000
_cell.length_b   1.000
_cell.length_c   1.000
_cell.angle_alpha   90.00
_cell.angle_beta   90.00
_cell.angle_gamma   90.00
#
_symmetry.space_group_name_H-M   'P 1'
#
loop_
_entity.id
_entity.type
_entity.pdbx_description
1 polymer ?
#
loop_
_entity_poly.entity_id
_entity_poly.type
_entity_poly.pdbx_seq_one_letter_code
_entity_poly.pdbx_strand_id
1 'polypeptide(L)' 'KLVAAGYGPITTEIVAAPSFYFAEDYHQQYLHKNPNGYCNHGPNGLTCPVGVANLPAQVDVAPPSA' A
#
# COMPACT_ATOMS: atom_id res chain seq x y z
N LYS A 1 21.31 3.50 2.33
CA LYS A 1 21.45 4.27 3.59
C LYS A 1 20.77 5.63 3.41
N LEU A 2 19.66 5.92 4.10
CA LEU A 2 18.87 7.15 3.86
C LEU A 2 19.61 8.43 4.29
N VAL A 3 20.25 8.41 5.47
CA VAL A 3 21.07 9.53 5.97
C VAL A 3 22.20 9.88 4.99
N ALA A 4 22.90 8.88 4.47
CA ALA A 4 24.00 9.08 3.52
C ALA A 4 23.53 9.68 2.18
N ALA A 5 22.23 9.54 1.85
CA ALA A 5 21.61 10.13 0.68
C ALA A 5 20.97 11.50 0.95
N GLY A 6 21.12 12.06 2.15
CA GLY A 6 20.60 13.38 2.51
C GLY A 6 19.13 13.41 2.94
N TYR A 7 18.47 12.27 3.09
CA TYR A 7 17.04 12.19 3.45
C TYR A 7 16.75 12.31 4.97
N GLY A 8 17.78 12.41 5.81
CA GLY A 8 17.63 12.45 7.27
C GLY A 8 17.43 11.06 7.91
N PRO A 9 17.11 11.02 9.22
CA PRO A 9 16.87 9.77 9.95
C PRO A 9 15.54 9.12 9.53
N ILE A 10 15.45 7.80 9.72
CA ILE A 10 14.21 7.04 9.53
C ILE A 10 13.19 7.48 10.60
N THR A 11 11.96 7.78 10.18
CA THR A 11 10.85 8.19 11.06
C THR A 11 9.83 7.09 11.35
N THR A 12 10.04 5.87 10.83
CA THR A 12 9.18 4.72 11.06
C THR A 12 9.15 4.33 12.54
N GLU A 13 7.96 4.23 13.11
CA GLU A 13 7.74 3.76 14.48
C GLU A 13 7.51 2.23 14.49
N ILE A 14 8.13 1.54 15.45
CA ILE A 14 7.99 0.09 15.64
C ILE A 14 7.49 -0.14 17.08
N VAL A 15 6.26 -0.63 17.19
CA VAL A 15 5.58 -0.92 18.46
C VAL A 15 4.85 -2.26 18.39
N ALA A 16 4.47 -2.79 19.55
CA ALA A 16 3.55 -3.92 19.60
C ALA A 16 2.20 -3.53 18.98
N ALA A 17 1.55 -4.46 18.28
CA ALA A 17 0.27 -4.20 17.63
C ALA A 17 -0.79 -3.78 18.67
N PRO A 18 -1.32 -2.55 18.60
CA PRO A 18 -2.41 -2.12 19.49
C PRO A 18 -3.74 -2.73 19.03
N SER A 19 -4.81 -2.45 19.78
CA SER A 19 -6.17 -2.75 19.31
C SER A 19 -6.41 -2.10 17.94
N PHE A 20 -6.83 -2.91 16.97
CA PHE A 20 -7.20 -2.45 15.64
C PHE A 20 -8.69 -2.13 15.59
N TYR A 21 -9.05 -0.96 15.05
CA TYR A 21 -10.42 -0.55 14.84
C TYR A 21 -10.67 -0.39 13.35
N PHE A 22 -11.74 -1.01 12.84
CA PHE A 22 -12.13 -0.85 11.45
C PHE A 22 -12.55 0.60 11.19
N ALA A 23 -12.08 1.16 10.08
CA ALA A 23 -12.65 2.36 9.50
C ALA A 23 -14.04 2.06 8.90
N GLU A 24 -14.81 3.10 8.65
CA GLU A 24 -16.14 3.05 8.05
C GLU A 24 -16.14 2.28 6.72
N ASP A 25 -17.28 1.67 6.35
CA ASP A 25 -17.40 0.83 5.15
C ASP A 25 -16.95 1.52 3.85
N TYR A 26 -17.17 2.82 3.74
CA TYR A 26 -16.77 3.58 2.55
C TYR A 26 -15.24 3.62 2.36
N HIS A 27 -14.46 3.50 3.43
CA HIS A 27 -13.00 3.42 3.37
C HIS A 27 -12.52 2.04 2.92
N GLN A 28 -13.33 1.00 3.14
CA GLN A 28 -12.97 -0.36 2.78
C GLN A 28 -12.95 -0.50 1.26
N GLN A 29 -11.79 -0.91 0.74
CA GLN A 29 -11.51 -1.04 -0.69
C GLN A 29 -11.82 0.24 -1.48
N TYR A 30 -11.56 1.42 -0.89
CA TYR A 30 -11.89 2.73 -1.47
C TYR A 30 -11.43 2.91 -2.92
N LEU A 31 -10.18 2.54 -3.24
CA LEU A 31 -9.63 2.70 -4.61
C LEU A 31 -10.20 1.69 -5.61
N HIS A 32 -10.70 0.54 -5.15
CA HIS A 32 -11.44 -0.39 -6.01
C HIS A 32 -12.83 0.17 -6.34
N LYS A 33 -13.51 0.74 -5.34
CA LYS A 33 -14.81 1.43 -5.50
C LYS A 33 -14.68 2.73 -6.32
N ASN A 34 -13.52 3.39 -6.26
CA ASN A 34 -13.22 4.67 -6.92
C ASN A 34 -11.91 4.57 -7.71
N PRO A 35 -11.92 4.05 -8.95
CA PRO A 35 -10.70 3.78 -9.73
C PRO A 35 -9.80 5.01 -10.01
N ASN A 36 -10.39 6.22 -10.02
CA ASN A 36 -9.69 7.49 -10.16
C ASN A 36 -9.66 8.29 -8.84
N GLY A 37 -9.89 7.61 -7.72
CA GLY A 37 -9.85 8.18 -6.39
C GLY A 37 -8.46 8.67 -6.02
N TYR A 38 -8.39 9.61 -5.07
CA TYR A 38 -7.12 10.18 -4.64
C TYR A 38 -6.22 9.14 -3.96
N CYS A 39 -4.98 9.05 -4.44
CA CYS A 39 -3.88 8.33 -3.79
C CYS A 39 -2.63 9.21 -3.84
N ASN A 40 -2.09 9.63 -2.69
CA ASN A 40 -0.89 10.48 -2.63
C ASN A 40 0.39 9.75 -3.08
N HIS A 41 0.34 8.42 -3.19
CA HIS A 41 1.42 7.56 -3.69
C HIS A 41 1.27 7.24 -5.20
N GLY A 42 0.22 7.75 -5.85
CA GLY A 42 -0.13 7.44 -7.25
C GLY A 42 -0.79 6.06 -7.43
N PRO A 43 -1.26 5.73 -8.65
CA PRO A 43 -1.90 4.45 -8.97
C PRO A 43 -0.96 3.23 -8.94
N ASN A 44 0.33 3.43 -8.62
CA ASN A 44 1.35 2.37 -8.63
C ASN A 44 1.35 1.52 -7.35
N GLY A 45 0.19 1.41 -6.69
CA GLY A 45 0.02 0.89 -5.33
C GLY A 45 0.40 -0.57 -5.10
N LEU A 46 1.04 -1.24 -6.05
CA LEU A 46 1.77 -2.52 -5.96
C LEU A 46 2.43 -2.77 -7.33
N THR A 47 3.50 -2.06 -7.68
CA THR A 47 4.45 -2.63 -8.64
C THR A 47 5.43 -3.48 -7.85
N CYS A 48 5.14 -4.79 -7.71
CA CYS A 48 6.27 -5.73 -7.79
C CYS A 48 7.10 -5.31 -9.02
N PRO A 49 8.44 -5.31 -9.00
CA PRO A 49 9.19 -5.01 -10.22
C PRO A 49 8.74 -5.99 -11.31
N VAL A 50 7.89 -5.50 -12.20
CA VAL A 50 7.56 -6.14 -13.46
C VAL A 50 8.89 -6.17 -14.20
N GLY A 51 9.44 -7.37 -14.32
CA GLY A 51 10.84 -7.58 -14.70
C GLY A 51 11.45 -8.86 -14.12
N VAL A 52 10.91 -9.40 -13.02
CA VAL A 52 11.25 -10.76 -12.54
C VAL A 52 10.31 -11.82 -13.11
N ALA A 53 9.05 -11.46 -13.37
CA ALA A 53 8.09 -12.27 -14.13
C ALA A 53 7.19 -11.34 -14.96
N ASN A 54 6.87 -11.75 -16.19
CA ASN A 54 6.02 -10.99 -17.11
C ASN A 54 4.54 -11.25 -16.77
N LEU A 55 4.03 -10.58 -15.74
CA LEU A 55 2.67 -10.73 -15.23
C LEU A 55 1.88 -9.41 -15.37
N PRO A 56 0.57 -9.47 -15.65
CA PRO A 56 -0.27 -8.28 -15.69
C PRO A 56 -0.34 -7.62 -14.30
N ALA A 57 -0.64 -6.32 -14.27
CA ALA A 57 -0.92 -5.61 -13.03
C ALA A 57 -2.02 -6.34 -12.23
N GLN A 58 -1.88 -6.39 -10.91
CA GLN A 58 -2.87 -7.03 -10.06
C GLN A 58 -4.17 -6.20 -10.07
N VAL A 59 -5.13 -6.67 -10.87
CA VAL A 59 -6.47 -6.05 -11.02
C VAL A 59 -7.45 -6.49 -9.95
N ASP A 60 -7.14 -7.60 -9.25
CA ASP A 60 -8.00 -8.19 -8.23
C ASP A 60 -7.28 -8.25 -6.88
N VAL A 61 -7.97 -7.79 -5.83
CA VAL A 61 -7.55 -8.02 -4.44
C VAL A 61 -8.02 -9.43 -4.09
N ALA A 62 -7.09 -10.39 -4.00
CA ALA A 62 -7.43 -11.70 -3.46
C ALA A 62 -7.99 -11.53 -2.03
N PRO A 63 -9.09 -12.22 -1.67
CA PRO A 63 -9.57 -12.19 -0.30
C PRO A 63 -8.45 -12.65 0.64
N PRO A 64 -8.35 -12.08 1.85
CA PRO A 64 -7.41 -12.58 2.83
C PRO A 64 -7.71 -14.06 3.04
N SER A 65 -6.76 -14.93 2.67
CA SER A 65 -6.86 -16.35 2.93
C SER A 65 -6.96 -16.53 4.44
N ALA A 66 -8.00 -17.24 4.88
CA ALA A 66 -8.10 -17.76 6.23
C ALA A 66 -6.97 -18.74 6.54
#